data_AF-A0A3A6JGE2-F1
#
_entry.id   AF-A0A3A6JGE2-F1
#
_cell.length_a   1.000
_cell.length_b   1.000
_cell.length_c   1.000
_cell.angle_alpha   90.00
_cell.angle_beta   90.00
_cell.angle_gamma   90.00
#
_symmetry.space_group_name_H-M   'P 1'
#
loop_
_entity.id
_entity.type
_entity.pdbx_description
1 polymer ?
#
loop_
_entity_poly.entity_id
_entity_poly.type
_entity_poly.pdbx_seq_one_letter_code
_entity_poly.pdbx_strand_id
1 'polypeptide(L)'
;MTIPEIVEKYTIRANPNKNLCVRREILKHEDDKAYIKEHRDEIIAYIEEQKAIEEQKHLERLKKMNAIEGLQELEDASIAWKEYYIAYRRFIEDDAEGKAPKKPEASLEELVRKYPRANAYMKAESYAYSSSNNARAAAGKKALERILNGEDYKQAIADMKKEWRDYCEEHVFDN
;
A
#
# COMPACT_ATOMS: atom_id res chain seq x y z
N MET A 1 -18.11 5.84 -28.22
CA MET A 1 -17.32 5.64 -27.00
C MET A 1 -15.91 5.30 -27.41
N THR A 2 -14.93 5.83 -26.69
CA THR A 2 -13.52 5.49 -26.88
C THR A 2 -13.15 4.23 -26.07
N ILE A 3 -12.01 3.61 -26.40
CA ILE A 3 -11.51 2.43 -25.68
C ILE A 3 -11.34 2.68 -24.16
N PRO A 4 -10.79 3.81 -23.69
CA PRO A 4 -10.71 4.09 -22.25
C PRO A 4 -12.08 4.14 -21.57
N GLU A 5 -13.04 4.84 -22.17
CA GLU A 5 -14.40 5.00 -21.63
C GLU A 5 -15.13 3.65 -21.50
N ILE A 6 -14.96 2.76 -22.48
CA ILE A 6 -15.63 1.44 -22.46
C ILE A 6 -14.98 0.49 -21.45
N VAL A 7 -13.65 0.56 -21.31
CA VAL A 7 -12.90 -0.22 -20.31
C VAL A 7 -13.30 0.19 -18.90
N GLU A 8 -13.44 1.49 -18.63
CA GLU A 8 -13.87 1.99 -17.31
C GLU A 8 -15.33 1.65 -17.02
N LYS A 9 -16.24 1.97 -17.96
CA LYS A 9 -17.70 1.74 -17.84
C LYS A 9 -18.04 0.30 -17.53
N TYR A 10 -17.40 -0.66 -18.19
CA TYR A 10 -17.65 -2.10 -18.00
C TYR A 10 -16.61 -2.78 -17.11
N THR A 11 -15.67 -2.03 -16.52
CA THR A 11 -14.57 -2.55 -15.70
C THR A 11 -13.89 -3.73 -16.38
N ILE A 12 -13.53 -3.57 -17.66
CA ILE A 12 -13.01 -4.66 -18.51
C ILE A 12 -11.62 -5.07 -18.01
N ARG A 13 -11.41 -6.38 -17.86
CA ARG A 13 -10.11 -6.94 -17.45
C ARG A 13 -9.61 -7.95 -18.47
N ALA A 14 -8.33 -7.86 -18.83
CA ALA A 14 -7.67 -8.87 -19.66
C ALA A 14 -7.07 -9.98 -18.78
N ASN A 15 -7.44 -11.22 -19.07
CA ASN A 15 -6.86 -12.42 -18.45
C ASN A 15 -5.54 -12.82 -19.13
N PRO A 16 -4.68 -13.61 -18.45
CA PRO A 16 -3.45 -14.13 -19.04
C PRO A 16 -3.66 -14.92 -20.34
N ASN A 17 -4.83 -15.56 -20.49
CA ASN A 17 -5.20 -16.30 -21.69
C ASN A 17 -5.74 -15.40 -22.81
N LYS A 18 -5.47 -14.08 -22.76
CA LYS A 18 -5.96 -13.04 -23.67
C LYS A 18 -7.49 -12.92 -23.74
N ASN A 19 -8.24 -13.52 -22.81
CA ASN A 19 -9.69 -13.40 -22.74
C ASN A 19 -10.10 -12.13 -21.98
N LEU A 20 -11.12 -11.43 -22.48
CA LEU A 20 -11.68 -10.26 -21.81
C LEU A 20 -12.77 -10.70 -20.82
N CYS A 21 -12.61 -10.31 -19.56
CA CYS A 21 -13.65 -10.33 -18.55
C CYS A 21 -14.39 -8.99 -18.60
N VAL A 22 -15.67 -9.06 -18.97
CA VAL A 22 -16.57 -7.90 -19.03
C VAL A 22 -17.71 -8.08 -18.03
N ARG A 23 -18.21 -6.97 -17.51
CA ARG A 23 -19.42 -6.93 -16.68
C ARG A 23 -20.65 -7.45 -17.44
N ARG A 24 -21.56 -8.14 -16.73
CA ARG A 24 -22.75 -8.79 -17.34
C ARG A 24 -23.71 -7.78 -17.97
N GLU A 25 -23.64 -6.53 -17.51
CA GLU A 25 -24.40 -5.37 -17.97
C GLU A 25 -24.24 -5.13 -19.49
N ILE A 26 -23.13 -5.56 -20.08
CA ILE A 26 -22.91 -5.49 -21.53
C ILE A 26 -23.95 -6.27 -22.36
N LEU A 27 -24.58 -7.30 -21.78
CA LEU A 27 -25.63 -8.07 -22.47
C LEU A 27 -26.87 -7.24 -22.79
N LYS A 28 -27.04 -6.09 -22.12
CA LYS A 28 -28.15 -5.15 -22.35
C LYS A 28 -27.83 -4.10 -23.42
N HIS A 29 -26.59 -4.04 -23.89
CA HIS A 29 -26.09 -3.04 -24.83
C HIS A 29 -25.42 -3.74 -26.02
N GLU A 30 -26.20 -4.09 -27.05
CA GLU A 30 -25.69 -4.83 -28.22
C GLU A 30 -24.66 -4.03 -29.04
N ASP A 31 -24.79 -2.70 -29.12
CA ASP A 31 -23.82 -1.85 -29.84
C ASP A 31 -22.45 -1.88 -29.14
N ASP A 32 -22.42 -1.74 -27.82
CA ASP A 32 -21.19 -1.78 -27.00
C ASP A 32 -20.53 -3.18 -27.06
N LYS A 33 -21.35 -4.23 -27.12
CA LYS A 33 -20.90 -5.61 -27.28
C LYS A 33 -20.31 -5.89 -28.66
N ALA A 34 -20.90 -5.34 -29.72
CA ALA A 34 -20.35 -5.43 -31.07
C ALA A 34 -19.00 -4.69 -31.15
N TYR A 35 -18.94 -3.47 -30.60
CA TYR A 35 -17.72 -2.67 -30.55
C TYR A 35 -16.57 -3.36 -29.79
N ILE A 36 -16.84 -3.99 -28.64
CA ILE A 36 -15.81 -4.72 -27.87
C ILE A 36 -15.31 -5.97 -28.61
N LYS A 37 -16.17 -6.62 -29.40
CA LYS A 37 -15.75 -7.76 -30.23
C LYS A 37 -14.88 -7.33 -31.39
N GLU A 38 -15.21 -6.20 -32.03
CA GLU A 38 -14.48 -5.65 -33.17
C GLU A 38 -13.10 -5.11 -32.74
N HIS A 39 -13.06 -4.33 -31.65
CA HIS A 39 -11.83 -3.72 -31.13
C HIS A 39 -11.15 -4.53 -30.02
N ARG A 40 -11.39 -5.85 -29.98
CA ARG A 40 -10.90 -6.74 -28.91
C ARG A 40 -9.39 -6.63 -28.70
N ASP A 41 -8.62 -6.67 -29.78
CA ASP A 41 -7.16 -6.68 -29.70
C ASP A 41 -6.61 -5.31 -29.29
N GLU A 42 -7.26 -4.22 -29.71
CA GLU A 42 -6.92 -2.86 -29.27
C GLU A 42 -7.23 -2.65 -27.78
N ILE A 43 -8.36 -3.19 -27.29
CA ILE A 43 -8.71 -3.17 -25.87
C ILE A 43 -7.70 -3.96 -25.04
N ILE A 44 -7.27 -5.14 -25.52
CA ILE A 44 -6.23 -5.92 -24.84
C ILE A 44 -4.92 -5.15 -24.80
N ALA A 45 -4.48 -4.58 -25.92
CA ALA A 45 -3.26 -3.79 -26.00
C ALA A 45 -3.30 -2.59 -25.04
N TYR A 46 -4.42 -1.86 -24.99
CA TYR A 46 -4.62 -0.75 -24.04
C TYR A 46 -4.52 -1.22 -22.58
N ILE A 47 -5.16 -2.33 -22.22
CA ILE A 47 -5.10 -2.87 -20.85
C ILE A 47 -3.68 -3.34 -20.50
N GLU A 48 -2.97 -3.97 -21.44
CA GLU A 48 -1.58 -4.39 -21.26
C GLU A 48 -0.64 -3.18 -21.11
N GLU A 49 -0.85 -2.12 -21.87
CA GLU A 49 -0.11 -0.86 -21.74
C GLU A 49 -0.36 -0.21 -20.37
N GLN A 50 -1.62 -0.12 -19.93
CA GLN A 50 -1.93 0.41 -18.60
C GLN A 50 -1.28 -0.42 -17.49
N LYS A 51 -1.35 -1.77 -17.58
CA LYS A 51 -0.66 -2.66 -16.65
C LYS A 51 0.85 -2.44 -16.67
N ALA A 52 1.45 -2.27 -17.84
CA ALA A 52 2.88 -2.01 -17.96
C ALA A 52 3.29 -0.66 -17.34
N ILE A 53 2.48 0.38 -17.51
CA ILE A 53 2.69 1.69 -16.87
C ILE A 53 2.58 1.57 -15.35
N GLU A 54 1.56 0.87 -14.85
CA GLU A 54 1.38 0.63 -13.41
C GLU A 54 2.54 -0.19 -12.83
N GLU A 55 2.95 -1.26 -13.51
CA GLU A 55 4.10 -2.08 -13.11
C GLU A 55 5.39 -1.26 -13.10
N GLN A 56 5.63 -0.41 -14.11
CA GLN A 56 6.77 0.49 -14.12
C GLN A 56 6.76 1.45 -12.93
N LYS A 57 5.62 2.10 -12.65
CA LYS A 57 5.45 2.98 -11.47
C LYS A 57 5.70 2.21 -10.17
N HIS A 58 5.22 0.97 -10.08
CA HIS A 58 5.42 0.11 -8.93
C HIS A 58 6.89 -0.28 -8.76
N LEU A 59 7.57 -0.69 -9.84
CA LEU A 59 8.99 -1.01 -9.84
C LEU A 59 9.86 0.19 -9.50
N GLU A 60 9.53 1.39 -10.00
CA GLU A 60 10.21 2.63 -9.63
C GLU A 60 10.02 2.94 -8.14
N ARG A 61 8.81 2.74 -7.61
CA ARG A 61 8.53 2.89 -6.18
C ARG A 61 9.33 1.88 -5.36
N LEU A 62 9.38 0.62 -5.76
CA LEU A 62 10.19 -0.42 -5.11
C LEU A 62 11.68 -0.09 -5.13
N LYS A 63 12.21 0.43 -6.25
CA LYS A 63 13.60 0.91 -6.32
C LYS A 63 13.86 2.04 -5.35
N LYS A 64 12.95 3.02 -5.26
CA LYS A 64 13.04 4.13 -4.29
C LYS A 64 12.96 3.64 -2.84
N MET A 65 12.12 2.62 -2.56
CA MET A 65 12.03 1.99 -1.24
C MET A 65 13.31 1.23 -0.88
N ASN A 66 13.81 0.39 -1.79
CA ASN A 66 15.05 -0.36 -1.58
C ASN A 66 16.29 0.54 -1.48
N ALA A 67 16.23 1.76 -2.04
CA ALA A 67 17.26 2.77 -1.85
C ALA A 67 17.29 3.34 -0.41
N ILE A 68 16.26 3.11 0.41
CA ILE A 68 16.26 3.49 1.82
C ILE A 68 17.10 2.47 2.60
N GLU A 69 18.30 2.91 2.98
CA GLU A 69 19.21 2.11 3.79
C GLU A 69 18.55 1.64 5.09
N GLY A 70 18.68 0.34 5.37
CA GLY A 70 18.18 -0.28 6.60
C GLY A 70 16.66 -0.47 6.67
N LEU A 71 15.90 -0.19 5.61
CA LEU A 71 14.45 -0.43 5.59
C LEU A 71 14.12 -1.93 5.72
N GLN A 72 14.75 -2.78 4.92
CA GLN A 72 14.54 -4.23 4.98
C GLN A 72 14.95 -4.81 6.34
N GLU A 73 16.11 -4.39 6.88
CA GLU A 73 16.59 -4.85 8.19
C GLU A 73 15.61 -4.48 9.32
N LEU A 74 15.02 -3.28 9.27
CA LEU A 74 14.00 -2.84 10.23
C LEU A 74 12.67 -3.59 10.06
N GLU A 75 12.27 -3.87 8.82
CA GLU A 75 11.05 -4.61 8.52
C GLU A 75 11.16 -6.06 9.01
N ASP A 76 12.25 -6.74 8.68
CA ASP A 76 12.52 -8.12 9.11
C ASP A 76 12.58 -8.22 10.63
N ALA A 77 13.27 -7.27 11.29
CA ALA A 77 13.30 -7.22 12.75
C ALA A 77 11.90 -6.96 13.32
N SER A 78 11.12 -6.03 12.75
CA SER A 78 9.77 -5.74 13.20
C SER A 78 8.84 -6.96 13.05
N ILE A 79 8.96 -7.71 11.95
CA ILE A 79 8.18 -8.94 11.71
C ILE A 79 8.56 -10.00 12.75
N ALA A 80 9.86 -10.27 12.95
CA ALA A 80 10.33 -11.24 13.94
C ALA A 80 9.82 -10.93 15.36
N TRP A 81 9.79 -9.65 15.72
CA TRP A 81 9.21 -9.21 17.00
C TRP A 81 7.69 -9.40 17.07
N LYS A 82 6.94 -9.06 16.01
CA LYS A 82 5.49 -9.31 15.96
C LYS A 82 5.16 -10.79 16.08
N GLU A 83 5.87 -11.64 15.36
CA GLU A 83 5.69 -13.09 15.41
C GLU A 83 5.99 -13.63 16.81
N TYR A 84 7.09 -13.18 17.43
CA TYR A 84 7.40 -13.50 18.82
C TYR A 84 6.26 -13.10 19.76
N TYR A 85 5.74 -11.87 19.65
CA TYR A 85 4.64 -11.40 20.50
C TYR A 85 3.36 -12.22 20.29
N ILE A 86 3.02 -12.57 19.06
CA ILE A 86 1.85 -13.42 18.75
C ILE A 86 2.03 -14.80 19.37
N ALA A 87 3.20 -15.42 19.16
CA ALA A 87 3.50 -16.74 19.71
C ALA A 87 3.52 -16.73 21.24
N TYR A 88 4.09 -15.70 21.85
CA TYR A 88 4.15 -15.54 23.29
C TYR A 88 2.78 -15.31 23.90
N ARG A 89 1.94 -14.48 23.26
CA ARG A 89 0.56 -14.25 23.69
C ARG A 89 -0.26 -15.54 23.62
N ARG A 90 -0.15 -16.30 22.54
CA ARG A 90 -0.79 -17.62 22.42
C ARG A 90 -0.33 -18.60 23.49
N PHE A 91 0.99 -18.65 23.76
CA PHE A 91 1.53 -19.48 24.83
C PHE A 91 0.92 -19.18 26.21
N ILE A 92 0.66 -17.90 26.50
CA ILE A 92 -0.04 -17.47 27.72
C ILE A 92 -1.54 -17.80 27.65
N GLU A 93 -2.22 -17.49 26.54
CA GLU A 93 -3.66 -17.71 26.37
C GLU A 93 -4.04 -19.19 26.44
N ASP A 94 -3.18 -20.08 25.94
CA ASP A 94 -3.38 -21.53 25.90
C ASP A 94 -2.93 -22.22 27.21
N ASP A 95 -2.49 -21.45 28.22
CA ASP A 95 -1.90 -21.94 29.47
C ASP A 95 -0.84 -23.04 29.23
N ALA A 96 -0.06 -22.88 28.16
CA ALA A 96 0.79 -23.92 27.63
C ALA A 96 1.96 -24.21 28.57
N GLU A 97 2.12 -25.48 28.97
CA GLU A 97 3.30 -25.92 29.73
C GLU A 97 4.47 -26.19 28.76
N GLY A 98 5.63 -25.56 28.99
CA GLY A 98 6.83 -25.79 28.18
C GLY A 98 7.75 -24.59 28.05
N LYS A 99 8.61 -24.60 27.02
CA LYS A 99 9.54 -23.51 26.76
C LYS A 99 8.82 -22.37 26.03
N ALA A 100 8.81 -21.19 26.64
CA ALA A 100 8.33 -19.99 26.00
C ALA A 100 9.07 -19.72 24.67
N PRO A 101 8.42 -19.07 23.70
CA PRO A 101 9.04 -18.65 22.45
C PRO A 101 10.36 -17.89 22.68
N LYS A 102 11.35 -18.09 21.79
CA LYS A 102 12.64 -17.39 21.90
C LYS A 102 12.47 -15.93 21.49
N LYS A 103 12.91 -15.03 22.37
CA LYS A 103 12.94 -13.60 22.09
C LYS A 103 13.92 -13.30 20.94
N PRO A 104 13.56 -12.44 19.97
CA PRO A 104 14.48 -12.01 18.93
C PRO A 104 15.72 -11.31 19.52
N GLU A 105 16.88 -11.53 18.91
CA GLU A 105 18.15 -10.94 19.35
C GLU A 105 18.32 -9.49 18.84
N ALA A 106 17.64 -9.14 17.75
CA ALA A 106 17.69 -7.80 17.17
C ALA A 106 17.02 -6.77 18.09
N SER A 107 17.74 -5.71 18.47
CA SER A 107 17.16 -4.57 19.19
C SER A 107 16.51 -3.59 18.21
N LEU A 108 15.18 -3.51 18.24
CA LEU A 108 14.44 -2.54 17.42
C LEU A 108 14.85 -1.10 17.72
N GLU A 109 15.17 -0.77 18.97
CA GLU A 109 15.58 0.58 19.35
C GLU A 109 16.93 0.98 18.72
N GLU A 110 17.88 0.05 18.66
CA GLU A 110 19.18 0.29 18.05
C GLU A 110 19.06 0.44 16.54
N LEU A 111 18.27 -0.42 15.89
CA LEU A 111 18.01 -0.33 14.46
C LEU A 111 17.28 0.98 14.10
N VAL A 112 16.34 1.43 14.92
CA VAL A 112 15.64 2.70 14.74
C VAL A 112 16.58 3.90 14.88
N ARG A 113 17.56 3.83 15.80
CA ARG A 113 18.59 4.86 15.96
C ARG A 113 19.57 4.86 14.78
N LYS A 114 19.93 3.68 14.29
CA LYS A 114 20.84 3.49 13.14
C LYS A 114 20.21 3.99 11.84
N TYR A 115 18.91 3.74 11.64
CA TYR A 115 18.18 4.09 10.41
C TYR A 115 16.94 4.96 10.70
N PRO A 116 17.13 6.25 11.07
CA PRO A 116 16.02 7.12 11.44
C PRO A 116 15.08 7.43 10.26
N ARG A 117 15.61 7.44 9.03
CA ARG A 117 14.84 7.66 7.79
C ARG A 117 13.93 6.47 7.47
N ALA A 118 14.45 5.25 7.60
CA ALA A 118 13.65 4.03 7.43
C ALA A 118 12.53 3.94 8.48
N ASN A 119 12.81 4.27 9.74
CA ASN A 119 11.77 4.36 10.77
C ASN A 119 10.71 5.44 10.45
N ALA A 120 11.12 6.59 9.90
CA ALA A 120 10.18 7.61 9.45
C ALA A 120 9.29 7.10 8.32
N TYR A 121 9.87 6.39 7.35
CA TYR A 121 9.12 5.75 6.26
C TYR A 121 8.07 4.76 6.81
N MET A 122 8.45 3.84 7.68
CA MET A 122 7.52 2.87 8.29
C MET A 122 6.38 3.55 9.07
N LYS A 123 6.67 4.66 9.75
CA LYS A 123 5.64 5.45 10.44
C LYS A 123 4.66 6.10 9.48
N ALA A 124 5.16 6.69 8.38
CA ALA A 124 4.31 7.26 7.35
C ALA A 124 3.45 6.18 6.66
N GLU A 125 4.03 4.99 6.45
CA GLU A 125 3.33 3.83 5.89
C GLU A 125 2.17 3.37 6.77
N SER A 126 2.40 3.23 8.07
CA SER A 126 1.35 2.90 9.03
C SER A 126 0.19 3.92 9.02
N TYR A 127 0.47 5.19 8.75
CA TYR A 127 -0.58 6.22 8.62
C TYR A 127 -1.31 6.10 7.28
N ALA A 128 -0.57 5.92 6.19
CA ALA A 128 -1.09 5.83 4.82
C ALA A 128 -2.07 4.67 4.63
N TYR A 129 -1.85 3.55 5.33
CA TYR A 129 -2.69 2.36 5.29
C TYR A 129 -3.62 2.21 6.51
N SER A 130 -3.82 3.29 7.29
CA SER A 130 -4.80 3.29 8.38
C SER A 130 -6.21 3.21 7.80
N SER A 131 -6.91 2.10 8.04
CA SER A 131 -8.21 1.79 7.43
C SER A 131 -9.39 2.62 7.94
N SER A 132 -9.23 3.30 9.08
CA SER A 132 -10.34 3.95 9.78
C SER A 132 -10.50 5.44 9.48
N ASN A 133 -9.52 6.11 8.84
CA ASN A 133 -9.57 7.56 8.62
C ASN A 133 -8.93 8.00 7.30
N ASN A 134 -9.76 8.47 6.36
CA ASN A 134 -9.31 8.96 5.05
C ASN A 134 -8.33 10.13 5.18
N ALA A 135 -8.54 11.05 6.12
CA ALA A 135 -7.65 12.18 6.36
C ALA A 135 -6.27 11.73 6.87
N ARG A 136 -6.24 10.74 7.78
CA ARG A 136 -5.01 10.13 8.28
C ARG A 136 -4.23 9.44 7.16
N ALA A 137 -4.94 8.68 6.33
CA ALA A 137 -4.36 8.01 5.17
C ALA A 137 -3.79 9.00 4.15
N ALA A 138 -4.48 10.12 3.90
CA ALA A 138 -4.01 11.17 3.00
C ALA A 138 -2.72 11.83 3.52
N ALA A 139 -2.67 12.21 4.80
CA ALA A 139 -1.47 12.77 5.42
C ALA A 139 -0.28 11.80 5.37
N GLY A 140 -0.52 10.51 5.63
CA GLY A 140 0.49 9.46 5.54
C GLY A 140 1.05 9.28 4.12
N LYS A 141 0.17 9.28 3.10
CA LYS A 141 0.58 9.17 1.68
C LYS A 141 1.47 10.34 1.24
N LYS A 142 1.10 11.57 1.63
CA LYS A 142 1.92 12.77 1.35
C LYS A 142 3.31 12.64 1.98
N ALA A 143 3.39 12.22 3.23
CA ALA A 143 4.67 12.05 3.91
C ALA A 143 5.54 10.94 3.30
N LEU A 144 4.94 9.82 2.88
CA LEU A 144 5.64 8.75 2.17
C LEU A 144 6.30 9.26 0.89
N GLU A 145 5.56 9.99 0.07
CA GLU A 145 6.07 10.52 -1.20
C GLU A 145 7.25 11.47 -0.98
N ARG A 146 7.15 12.38 0.00
CA ARG A 146 8.25 13.28 0.38
C ARG A 146 9.50 12.52 0.84
N ILE A 147 9.34 11.50 1.69
CA ILE A 147 10.45 10.67 2.19
C ILE A 147 11.10 9.87 1.03
N LEU A 148 10.29 9.35 0.10
CA LEU A 148 10.77 8.64 -1.09
C LEU A 148 11.51 9.55 -2.07
N ASN A 149 11.09 10.81 -2.19
CA ASN A 149 11.74 11.81 -3.05
C ASN A 149 13.05 12.36 -2.47
N GLY A 150 13.40 12.01 -1.23
CA GLY A 150 14.65 12.45 -0.59
C GLY A 150 14.55 13.75 0.19
N GLU A 151 13.34 14.24 0.45
CA GLU A 151 13.12 15.41 1.30
C GLU A 151 13.46 15.13 2.78
N ASP A 152 13.47 16.18 3.62
CA ASP A 152 13.71 16.05 5.05
C ASP A 152 12.62 15.20 5.72
N TYR A 153 13.00 13.97 6.08
CA TYR A 153 12.11 13.00 6.73
C TYR A 153 11.57 13.49 8.08
N LYS A 154 12.28 14.39 8.78
CA LYS A 154 11.80 14.95 10.05
C LYS A 154 10.66 15.92 9.79
N GLN A 155 10.81 16.78 8.80
CA GLN A 155 9.77 17.74 8.41
C GLN A 155 8.55 17.02 7.84
N ALA A 156 8.74 16.01 6.98
CA ALA A 156 7.64 15.22 6.43
C ALA A 156 6.78 14.56 7.54
N ILE A 157 7.41 14.02 8.58
CA ILE A 157 6.68 13.42 9.72
C ILE A 157 6.06 14.48 10.63
N ALA A 158 6.70 15.63 10.81
CA ALA A 158 6.13 16.73 11.59
C ALA A 158 4.86 17.26 10.92
N ASP A 159 4.91 17.51 9.61
CA ASP A 159 3.76 17.97 8.81
C ASP A 159 2.63 16.94 8.83
N MET A 160 2.94 15.64 8.65
CA MET A 160 1.95 14.56 8.74
C MET A 160 1.21 14.54 10.08
N LYS A 161 1.97 14.65 11.19
CA LYS A 161 1.39 14.65 12.53
C LYS A 161 0.56 15.90 12.80
N LYS A 162 1.01 17.04 12.27
CA LYS A 162 0.28 18.30 12.37
C LYS A 162 -1.04 18.23 11.60
N GLU A 163 -1.02 17.81 10.33
CA GLU A 163 -2.23 17.66 9.50
C GLU A 163 -3.25 16.72 10.15
N TRP A 164 -2.80 15.60 10.72
CA TRP A 164 -3.69 14.70 11.47
C TRP A 164 -4.25 15.34 12.74
N ARG A 165 -3.42 16.07 13.49
CA ARG A 165 -3.85 16.74 14.72
C ARG A 165 -4.88 17.84 14.42
N ASP A 166 -4.63 18.66 13.42
CA ASP A 166 -5.52 19.74 13.00
C ASP A 166 -6.88 19.16 12.57
N TYR A 167 -6.88 18.05 11.82
CA TYR A 167 -8.11 17.33 11.47
C TYR A 167 -8.86 16.80 12.70
N CYS A 168 -8.14 16.18 13.65
CA CYS A 168 -8.74 15.74 14.90
C CYS A 168 -9.36 16.89 15.67
N GLU A 169 -8.66 18.03 15.79
CA GLU A 169 -9.12 19.23 16.51
C GLU A 169 -10.39 19.83 15.89
N GLU A 170 -10.49 19.86 14.56
CA GLU A 170 -11.68 20.32 13.83
C GLU A 170 -12.89 19.40 14.05
N HIS A 171 -12.67 18.08 14.09
CA HIS A 171 -13.72 17.07 14.23
C HIS A 171 -13.94 16.60 15.69
N VAL A 172 -13.39 17.31 16.70
CA VAL A 172 -13.58 16.96 18.13
C VAL A 172 -15.07 16.95 18.52
N PHE A 173 -15.88 17.77 17.87
CA PHE A 173 -17.31 17.93 18.16
C PHE A 173 -18.23 17.30 17.11
N ASP A 174 -17.66 16.63 16.10
CA ASP A 174 -18.41 15.87 15.09
C ASP A 174 -18.72 14.48 15.66
N ASN A 175 -19.66 14.44 16.60
CA ASN A 175 -20.15 13.22 17.25
C ASN A 175 -21.47 12.77 16.63
#